data_AF-A0A0P9TBG5-F1
#
_entry.id   AF-A0A0P9TBG5-F1
#
_cell.length_a   1.000
_cell.length_b   1.000
_cell.length_c   1.000
_cell.angle_alpha   90.00
_cell.angle_beta   90.00
_cell.angle_gamma   90.00
#
_symmetry.space_group_name_H-M   'P 1'
#
loop_
_entity.id
_entity.type
_entity.pdbx_description
1 polymer ?
#
loop_
_entity_poly.entity_id
_entity_poly.type
_entity_poly.pdbx_seq_one_letter_code
_entity_poly.pdbx_strand_id
1 'polypeptide(L)' 'SVGGTLVGVLIIGVLRNGLNLLGVSPFIQQVVIGVVIALAVTIDTLRRRSNSAH' A
#
# COMPACT_ATOMS: atom_id res chain seq x y z
N SER A 1 15.34 -0.38 1.50
CA SER A 1 15.64 1.06 1.62
C SER A 1 14.64 1.72 2.55
N VAL A 2 15.08 2.49 3.55
CA VAL A 2 14.21 3.19 4.52
C VAL A 2 13.20 4.10 3.81
N GLY A 3 13.61 4.76 2.71
CA GLY A 3 12.72 5.61 1.92
C GLY A 3 11.51 4.90 1.31
N GLY A 4 11.65 3.64 0.88
CA GLY A 4 10.52 2.87 0.34
C GLY A 4 9.49 2.53 1.42
N THR A 5 9.95 2.21 2.63
CA THR A 5 9.08 1.94 3.79
C THR A 5 8.35 3.20 4.23
N LEU A 6 9.02 4.36 4.26
CA LEU A 6 8.40 5.63 4.62
C LEU A 6 7.27 6.00 3.65
N VAL A 7 7.48 5.82 2.34
CA VAL A 7 6.44 6.04 1.33
C VAL A 7 5.26 5.10 1.56
N GLY A 8 5.50 3.81 1.84
CA GLY A 8 4.45 2.85 2.15
C GLY A 8 3.61 3.24 3.38
N VAL A 9 4.27 3.66 4.46
CA VAL A 9 3.59 4.11 5.69
C VAL A 9 2.75 5.37 5.44
N LEU A 10 3.28 6.34 4.67
CA LEU A 10 2.55 7.56 4.31
C LEU A 10 1.31 7.26 3.47
N ILE A 11 1.41 6.37 2.48
CA ILE A 11 0.26 5.95 1.65
C ILE A 11 -0.86 5.37 2.52
N ILE A 12 -0.52 4.48 3.45
CA ILE A 12 -1.50 3.86 4.35
C ILE A 12 -2.14 4.92 5.27
N GLY A 13 -1.33 5.85 5.80
CA GLY A 13 -1.81 6.95 6.64
C GLY A 13 -2.78 7.88 5.90
N VAL A 14 -2.47 8.25 4.65
CA VAL A 14 -3.33 9.09 3.81
C VAL A 14 -4.61 8.34 3.43
N LEU A 15 -4.53 7.04 3.07
CA LEU A 15 -5.71 6.23 2.75
C LEU A 15 -6.69 6.15 3.93
N ARG A 16 -6.20 5.88 5.14
CA ARG A 16 -7.06 5.82 6.33
C ARG A 16 -7.77 7.15 6.59
N ASN A 17 -7.02 8.26 6.51
CA ASN A 17 -7.61 9.58 6.74
C ASN A 17 -8.57 9.99 5.62
N GLY A 18 -8.20 9.77 4.37
CA GLY A 18 -9.04 10.08 3.21
C GLY A 18 -10.35 9.30 3.23
N LEU A 19 -10.30 7.98 3.45
CA LEU A 19 -11.52 7.16 3.53
C LEU A 19 -12.39 7.51 4.74
N ASN A 20 -11.78 7.89 5.86
CA ASN A 20 -12.50 8.37 7.04
C ASN A 20 -13.23 9.70 6.76
N LEU A 21 -12.58 10.64 6.09
CA LEU A 21 -13.20 11.92 5.69
C LEU A 21 -14.33 11.73 4.68
N LEU A 22 -14.23 10.72 3.82
CA LEU A 22 -15.28 10.34 2.86
C LEU A 22 -16.44 9.56 3.52
N GLY A 23 -16.39 9.31 4.84
CA GLY A 23 -17.43 8.57 5.56
C GLY A 23 -17.53 7.09 5.18
N VAL A 24 -16.46 6.51 4.61
CA VAL A 24 -16.44 5.10 4.22
C VAL A 24 -16.42 4.22 5.46
N SER A 25 -17.19 3.12 5.46
CA SER A 25 -17.28 2.24 6.62
C SER A 25 -15.92 1.59 6.96
N PRO A 26 -15.61 1.35 8.25
CA PRO A 26 -14.35 0.73 8.67
C PRO A 26 -14.11 -0.65 8.02
N PHE A 27 -15.18 -1.40 7.76
CA PHE A 27 -15.11 -2.68 7.06
C PHE A 27 -14.54 -2.52 5.65
N ILE A 28 -15.07 -1.58 4.86
CA ILE A 28 -14.56 -1.31 3.51
C ILE A 28 -13.14 -0.71 3.57
N GLN A 29 -12.84 0.12 4.58
CA GLN A 29 -11.48 0.63 4.78
C GLN A 29 -10.46 -0.51 4.96
N GLN A 30 -10.77 -1.51 5.79
CA GLN A 30 -9.89 -2.68 5.96
C GLN A 30 -9.66 -3.44 4.66
N VAL A 31 -10.72 -3.67 3.88
CA VAL A 31 -10.64 -4.35 2.58
C VAL A 31 -9.74 -3.55 1.62
N VAL A 32 -9.97 -2.24 1.49
CA VAL A 32 -9.19 -1.37 0.59
C VAL A 32 -7.71 -1.35 0.99
N ILE A 33 -7.41 -1.22 2.29
CA ILE A 33 -6.03 -1.22 2.79
C ILE A 33 -5.35 -2.56 2.48
N GLY A 34 -6.06 -3.68 2.70
CA GLY A 34 -5.54 -5.02 2.38
C GLY A 34 -5.23 -5.18 0.89
N VAL A 35 -6.13 -4.73 0.01
CA VAL A 35 -5.95 -4.77 -1.45
C VAL A 35 -4.74 -3.93 -1.87
N VAL A 36 -4.60 -2.72 -1.35
CA VAL A 36 -3.47 -1.83 -1.67
C VAL A 36 -2.14 -2.46 -1.25
N ILE A 37 -2.06 -3.06 -0.06
CA ILE A 37 -0.86 -3.76 0.42
C ILE A 37 -0.55 -4.96 -0.49
N ALA A 38 -1.53 -5.78 -0.82
CA ALA A 38 -1.35 -6.94 -1.69
C ALA A 38 -0.77 -6.52 -3.06
N LEU A 39 -1.36 -5.51 -3.70
CA LEU A 39 -0.87 -4.96 -4.97
C LEU A 39 0.55 -4.41 -4.85
N ALA A 40 0.83 -3.65 -3.78
CA ALA A 40 2.16 -3.09 -3.54
C ALA A 40 3.22 -4.21 -3.41
N VAL A 41 2.92 -5.27 -2.66
CA VAL A 41 3.82 -6.41 -2.49
C VAL A 41 3.98 -7.19 -3.80
N THR A 42 2.91 -7.44 -4.55
CA THR A 42 2.99 -8.14 -5.83
C THR A 42 3.89 -7.38 -6.82
N ILE A 43 3.71 -6.06 -6.92
CA ILE A 43 4.54 -5.21 -7.78
C ILE A 43 6.00 -5.18 -7.29
N ASP A 44 6.23 -5.05 -5.98
CA ASP A 44 7.58 -5.06 -5.38
C ASP A 44 8.28 -6.39 -5.68
N THR A 45 7.56 -7.51 -5.56
CA THR A 45 8.09 -8.86 -5.81
C THR A 45 8.45 -9.05 -7.29
N LEU A 46 7.60 -8.57 -8.21
CA LEU A 46 7.87 -8.61 -9.65
C LEU A 46 9.08 -7.75 -10.03
N ARG A 47 9.17 -6.53 -9.50
CA ARG A 47 10.31 -5.62 -9.75
C ARG A 47 11.63 -6.21 -9.23
N ARG A 48 11.62 -6.83 -8.05
CA ARG A 48 12.81 -7.50 -7.50
C ARG A 48 13.31 -8.63 -8.42
N ARG A 49 12.40 -9.43 -8.98
CA ARG A 49 12.76 -10.49 -9.94
C ARG A 49 13.41 -9.93 -11.20
N SER A 50 12.91 -8.80 -11.70
CA SER A 50 13.50 -8.12 -12.88
C SER A 50 14.90 -7.56 -12.61
N ASN A 51 15.16 -7.10 -11.38
CA ASN A 51 16.46 -6.54 -11.01
C ASN A 51 17.54 -7.60 -10.70
N SER A 52 17.16 -8.86 -10.49
CA SER A 52 18.11 -9.97 -10.26
C SER A 52 18.63 -10.63 -11.55
N ALA A 53 18.16 -10.19 -12.72
CA ALA A 53 18.57 -10.73 -14.02
C ALA A 53 19.68 -9.89 -14.72
N HIS A 54 20.30 -8.97 -13.99
CA HIS A 54 21.53 -8.25 -14.37
C HIS A 54 22.59 -8.47 -13.29
#